data_AF-A0A7X7LPS1-F1
#
_entry.id   AF-A0A7X7LPS1-F1
#
_cell.length_a   1.000
_cell.length_b   1.000
_cell.length_c   1.000
_cell.angle_alpha   90.00
_cell.angle_beta   90.00
_cell.angle_gamma   90.00
#
_symmetry.space_group_name_H-M   'P 1'
#
loop_
_entity.id
_entity.type
_entity.pdbx_description
1 polymer ?
#
loop_
_entity_poly.entity_id
_entity_poly.type
_entity_poly.pdbx_seq_one_letter_code
_entity_poly.pdbx_strand_id
1 'polypeptide(L)'
;MQQLVMVRTTTRINHGRSSVVLGEFPGQKTDPATIGEWDRMVAINWFKDGQNAKVDQAQDIFEDSPFNQYLGPDSADLIIVTCGTGWLYSTEAVEALELQDSVGILKIGTTYPLPEKFIVQHLAKTKKVLVVEEVDPFLEQNIAILLAYHPELQVELLGRRGGNAMPRKDELNPDVVRNSLAALTSKEYTGPDIAVIPSEEAVVLPPRELTFCAGCPHRASFFLLKQTLRIQEGQGVVMGDIGCYTMGGQRAGHYLYNFLCCMGGGISAAEGLGQLTRFGFEQPVLALAGDSTFFHSCLPGLVNAKYHNSDMLFVVLDNAATAMTGFQPHPGIGLTAMGRAAEPISIEKVVEAIGCPVTVADPFDIDGTTQIVYDLLKQPGLKVLILKQECATLVRKSEKPRVWVDQDLCRGDECGCGRFCSRIWGCPGNIWDYEAGKAKIDEVVCVGCGVCVSLCPAGAIKMEGGQADE
;
A
#
# COMPACT_ATOMS: atom_id res chain seq x y z
N MET A 1 28.71 -19.08 7.54
CA MET A 1 27.85 -18.42 8.54
C MET A 1 26.40 -18.84 8.30
N GLN A 2 25.67 -19.29 9.32
CA GLN A 2 24.20 -19.46 9.25
C GLN A 2 23.56 -18.29 10.02
N GLN A 3 22.81 -17.46 9.29
CA GLN A 3 22.15 -16.29 9.84
C GLN A 3 20.88 -15.96 9.05
N LEU A 4 19.91 -15.36 9.73
CA LEU A 4 18.70 -14.84 9.09
C LEU A 4 19.05 -13.60 8.26
N VAL A 5 18.63 -13.58 7.00
CA VAL A 5 18.83 -12.47 6.09
C VAL A 5 17.49 -11.82 5.77
N MET A 6 17.48 -10.49 5.69
CA MET A 6 16.32 -9.73 5.22
C MET A 6 16.61 -9.23 3.81
N VAL A 7 15.75 -9.58 2.86
CA VAL A 7 15.84 -9.06 1.51
C VAL A 7 15.02 -7.77 1.44
N ARG A 8 15.69 -6.63 1.26
CA ARG A 8 15.04 -5.33 1.03
C ARG A 8 14.72 -5.19 -0.46
N THR A 9 13.44 -5.31 -0.81
CA THR A 9 12.95 -5.03 -2.16
C THR A 9 12.45 -3.59 -2.29
N THR A 10 12.50 -3.02 -3.49
CA THR A 10 11.90 -1.71 -3.80
C THR A 10 10.67 -1.87 -4.71
N THR A 11 9.79 -0.88 -4.75
CA THR A 11 8.58 -0.87 -5.58
C THR A 11 8.89 -1.23 -7.03
N ARG A 12 9.88 -0.57 -7.65
CA ARG A 12 10.25 -0.82 -9.04
C ARG A 12 10.78 -2.23 -9.31
N ILE A 13 11.48 -2.84 -8.34
CA ILE A 13 11.91 -4.25 -8.45
C ILE A 13 10.69 -5.17 -8.43
N ASN A 14 9.75 -4.93 -7.52
CA ASN A 14 8.56 -5.77 -7.36
C ASN A 14 7.55 -5.65 -8.52
N HIS A 15 7.53 -4.50 -9.19
CA HIS A 15 6.65 -4.25 -10.35
C HIS A 15 7.38 -4.36 -11.71
N GLY A 16 8.67 -4.68 -11.70
CA GLY A 16 9.49 -4.83 -12.90
C GLY A 16 9.40 -6.24 -13.50
N ARG A 17 9.68 -6.34 -14.81
CA ARG A 17 9.90 -7.61 -15.50
C ARG A 17 11.13 -7.45 -16.39
N SER A 18 11.99 -8.45 -16.41
CA SER A 18 13.15 -8.50 -17.30
C SER A 18 13.38 -9.94 -17.76
N SER A 19 14.08 -10.08 -18.89
CA SER A 19 14.60 -11.39 -19.28
C SER A 19 15.67 -11.81 -18.28
N VAL A 20 15.61 -13.05 -17.82
CA VAL A 20 16.60 -13.63 -16.91
C VAL A 20 17.34 -14.76 -17.60
N VAL A 21 18.65 -14.84 -17.39
CA VAL A 21 19.42 -16.02 -17.79
C VAL A 21 19.23 -17.06 -16.70
N LEU A 22 18.64 -18.19 -17.05
CA LEU A 22 18.49 -19.31 -16.12
C LEU A 22 19.84 -20.02 -15.99
N GLY A 23 20.31 -20.17 -14.76
CA GLY A 23 21.42 -21.06 -14.44
C GLY A 23 20.93 -22.48 -14.16
N GLU A 24 21.85 -23.42 -14.08
CA GLU A 24 21.54 -24.72 -13.49
C GLU A 24 21.13 -24.53 -12.03
N PHE A 25 20.00 -25.14 -11.63
CA PHE A 25 19.72 -25.25 -10.20
C PHE A 25 20.85 -26.05 -9.55
N PRO A 26 21.31 -25.69 -8.34
CA PRO A 26 22.21 -26.55 -7.59
C PRO A 26 21.59 -27.95 -7.53
N GLY A 27 22.28 -28.94 -8.12
CA GLY A 27 21.72 -30.27 -8.42
C GLY A 27 21.24 -31.06 -7.21
N GLN A 28 21.61 -30.62 -6.01
CA GLN A 28 21.10 -31.12 -4.75
C GLN A 28 20.60 -29.96 -3.90
N LYS A 29 19.32 -29.99 -3.53
CA LYS A 29 18.85 -29.22 -2.38
C LYS A 29 19.64 -29.75 -1.19
N THR A 30 20.39 -28.89 -0.51
CA THR A 30 20.98 -29.26 0.79
C THR A 30 19.87 -29.76 1.69
N ASP A 31 20.02 -30.98 2.21
CA ASP A 31 19.11 -31.49 3.22
C ASP A 31 19.08 -30.51 4.39
N PRO A 32 17.91 -30.23 4.99
CA PRO A 32 17.83 -29.41 6.17
C PRO A 32 18.76 -29.99 7.25
N ALA A 33 19.67 -29.18 7.77
CA ALA A 33 20.51 -29.58 8.88
C ALA A 33 19.64 -29.88 10.11
N THR A 34 19.98 -30.94 10.86
CA THR A 34 19.35 -31.20 12.16
C THR A 34 19.69 -30.06 13.11
N ILE A 35 18.67 -29.44 13.69
CA ILE A 35 18.84 -28.44 14.75
C ILE A 35 19.24 -29.17 16.03
N GLY A 36 20.48 -28.98 16.48
CA GLY A 36 21.00 -29.52 17.73
C GLY A 36 20.48 -28.78 18.96
N GLU A 37 20.63 -29.37 20.15
CA GLU A 37 20.19 -28.82 21.44
C GLU A 37 20.74 -27.39 21.72
N TRP A 38 21.90 -27.07 21.16
CA TRP A 38 22.61 -25.81 21.38
C TRP A 38 22.55 -24.85 20.19
N ASP A 39 21.83 -25.19 19.12
CA ASP A 39 21.60 -24.30 17.99
C ASP A 39 20.53 -23.26 18.37
N ARG A 40 20.99 -22.10 18.85
CA ARG A 40 20.13 -21.08 19.46
C ARG A 40 20.07 -19.79 18.64
N MET A 41 18.85 -19.33 18.41
CA MET A 41 18.53 -17.98 17.94
C MET A 41 17.78 -17.22 19.02
N VAL A 42 18.41 -17.08 20.20
CA VAL A 42 17.81 -16.46 21.37
C VAL A 42 18.45 -15.08 21.60
N ALA A 43 17.61 -14.04 21.64
CA ALA A 43 18.03 -12.67 21.91
C ALA A 43 18.09 -12.37 23.42
N ILE A 44 18.95 -13.09 24.15
CA ILE A 44 19.32 -12.76 25.54
C ILE A 44 20.79 -12.36 25.61
N ASN A 45 21.16 -11.60 26.65
CA ASN A 45 22.50 -11.04 26.84
C ASN A 45 23.65 -12.07 26.68
N TRP A 46 23.49 -13.31 27.16
CA TRP A 46 24.53 -14.35 27.05
C TRP A 46 24.90 -14.75 25.62
N PHE A 47 24.01 -14.58 24.64
CA PHE A 47 24.29 -14.89 23.24
C PHE A 47 24.72 -13.66 22.43
N LYS A 48 24.76 -12.47 23.04
CA LYS A 48 24.94 -11.21 22.33
C LYS A 48 26.31 -11.11 21.65
N ASP A 49 27.37 -11.57 22.30
CA ASP A 49 28.73 -11.55 21.73
C ASP A 49 28.81 -12.41 20.46
N GLY A 50 28.22 -13.61 20.48
CA GLY A 50 28.15 -14.48 19.31
C GLY A 50 27.31 -13.89 18.18
N GLN A 51 26.20 -13.21 18.50
CA GLN A 51 25.38 -12.53 17.48
C GLN A 51 26.07 -11.30 16.89
N ASN A 52 26.78 -10.52 17.70
CA ASN A 52 27.56 -9.38 17.22
C ASN A 52 28.73 -9.87 16.34
N ALA A 53 29.45 -10.92 16.75
CA ALA A 53 30.52 -11.52 15.94
C ALA A 53 30.01 -12.02 14.57
N LYS A 54 28.75 -12.48 14.48
CA LYS A 54 28.12 -12.80 13.19
C LYS A 54 27.84 -11.56 12.33
N VAL A 55 27.47 -10.44 12.93
CA VAL A 55 27.31 -9.15 12.21
C VAL A 55 28.68 -8.69 11.70
N ASP A 56 29.72 -8.75 12.53
CA ASP A 56 31.09 -8.41 12.14
C ASP A 56 31.58 -9.31 11.00
N GLN A 57 31.35 -10.63 11.11
CA GLN A 57 31.65 -11.58 10.04
C GLN A 57 30.87 -11.29 8.75
N ALA A 58 29.60 -10.88 8.85
CA ALA A 58 28.79 -10.50 7.70
C ALA A 58 29.37 -9.24 7.03
N GLN A 59 29.79 -8.24 7.81
CA GLN A 59 30.45 -7.04 7.31
C GLN A 59 31.74 -7.41 6.55
N ASP A 60 32.60 -8.24 7.13
CA ASP A 60 33.84 -8.69 6.46
C ASP A 60 33.55 -9.44 5.14
N ILE A 61 32.52 -10.28 5.09
CA ILE A 61 32.09 -10.94 3.83
C ILE A 61 31.60 -9.91 2.81
N PHE A 62 30.93 -8.86 3.29
CA PHE A 62 30.35 -7.84 2.42
C PHE A 62 31.39 -6.90 1.83
N GLU A 63 32.56 -6.73 2.44
CA GLU A 63 33.66 -5.93 1.88
C GLU A 63 34.04 -6.41 0.47
N ASP A 64 34.11 -7.73 0.27
CA ASP A 64 34.53 -8.38 -0.98
C ASP A 64 33.33 -8.86 -1.84
N SER A 65 32.12 -8.38 -1.56
CA SER A 65 30.92 -8.81 -2.28
C SER A 65 31.02 -8.49 -3.77
N PRO A 66 30.74 -9.46 -4.68
CA PRO A 66 30.77 -9.22 -6.13
C PRO A 66 29.67 -8.25 -6.60
N PHE A 67 28.73 -7.91 -5.72
CA PHE A 67 27.67 -6.94 -5.99
C PHE A 67 28.06 -5.51 -5.64
N ASN A 68 29.20 -5.31 -4.94
CA ASN A 68 29.80 -4.01 -4.73
C ASN A 68 30.64 -3.63 -5.95
N GLN A 69 30.40 -2.46 -6.50
CA GLN A 69 31.07 -2.02 -7.73
C GLN A 69 31.35 -0.52 -7.64
N TYR A 70 32.51 -0.11 -8.14
CA TYR A 70 32.83 1.28 -8.38
C TYR A 70 33.04 1.49 -9.88
N LEU A 71 32.42 2.54 -10.43
CA LEU A 71 32.58 2.98 -11.81
C LEU A 71 32.89 4.48 -11.82
N GLY A 72 33.99 4.89 -12.44
CA GLY A 72 34.37 6.30 -12.54
C GLY A 72 35.88 6.51 -12.40
N PRO A 73 36.32 7.78 -12.30
CA PRO A 73 37.74 8.13 -12.19
C PRO A 73 38.28 7.80 -10.81
N ASP A 74 39.60 7.60 -10.68
CA ASP A 74 40.23 7.36 -9.37
C ASP A 74 40.01 8.52 -8.37
N SER A 75 39.90 9.74 -8.86
CA SER A 75 39.62 10.96 -8.09
C SER A 75 38.43 11.66 -8.71
N ALA A 76 37.25 11.45 -8.14
CA ALA A 76 36.01 12.06 -8.59
C ALA A 76 35.70 13.35 -7.81
N ASP A 77 35.14 14.35 -8.49
CA ASP A 77 34.65 15.57 -7.86
C ASP A 77 33.40 15.31 -6.99
N LEU A 78 32.61 14.30 -7.40
CA LEU A 78 31.42 13.83 -6.72
C LEU A 78 31.32 12.30 -6.85
N ILE A 79 30.93 11.62 -5.78
CA ILE A 79 30.62 10.19 -5.82
C ILE A 79 29.13 9.98 -5.53
N ILE A 80 28.46 9.26 -6.41
CA ILE A 80 27.10 8.78 -6.18
C ILE A 80 27.20 7.47 -5.39
N VAL A 81 26.58 7.40 -4.22
CA VAL A 81 26.44 6.14 -3.46
C VAL A 81 25.04 5.60 -3.69
N THR A 82 24.92 4.36 -4.18
CA THR A 82 23.64 3.83 -4.63
C THR A 82 23.46 2.34 -4.37
N CYS A 83 22.20 1.88 -4.33
CA CYS A 83 21.83 0.48 -4.21
C CYS A 83 20.57 0.18 -5.03
N GLY A 84 20.32 -1.10 -5.33
CA GLY A 84 19.13 -1.54 -6.05
C GLY A 84 18.95 -0.82 -7.40
N THR A 85 17.77 -0.24 -7.63
CA THR A 85 17.42 0.47 -8.87
C THR A 85 18.13 1.81 -9.04
N GLY A 86 18.62 2.42 -7.95
CA GLY A 86 19.36 3.67 -8.03
C GLY A 86 20.60 3.56 -8.90
N TRP A 87 21.22 2.36 -8.97
CA TRP A 87 22.36 2.08 -9.85
C TRP A 87 22.08 2.42 -11.31
N LEU A 88 20.93 1.99 -11.84
CA LEU A 88 20.57 2.23 -13.24
C LEU A 88 20.28 3.70 -13.48
N TYR A 89 19.54 4.34 -12.57
CA TYR A 89 19.25 5.78 -12.66
C TYR A 89 20.54 6.62 -12.65
N SER A 90 21.49 6.27 -11.79
CA SER A 90 22.78 6.95 -11.69
C SER A 90 23.64 6.74 -12.92
N THR A 91 23.70 5.51 -13.44
CA THR A 91 24.50 5.19 -14.64
C THR A 91 23.96 5.96 -15.86
N GLU A 92 22.65 5.88 -16.11
CA GLU A 92 22.01 6.60 -17.22
C GLU A 92 22.19 8.12 -17.08
N ALA A 93 22.05 8.67 -15.87
CA ALA A 93 22.19 10.10 -15.64
C ALA A 93 23.63 10.61 -15.83
N VAL A 94 24.64 9.85 -15.41
CA VAL A 94 26.05 10.17 -15.62
C VAL A 94 26.41 10.09 -17.11
N GLU A 95 25.93 9.06 -17.81
CA GLU A 95 26.14 8.92 -19.26
C GLU A 95 25.46 10.05 -20.04
N ALA A 96 24.21 10.38 -19.69
CA ALA A 96 23.43 11.43 -20.34
C ALA A 96 24.05 12.83 -20.19
N LEU A 97 24.82 13.07 -19.13
CA LEU A 97 25.51 14.34 -18.88
C LEU A 97 27.00 14.30 -19.27
N GLU A 98 27.50 13.18 -19.78
CA GLU A 98 28.91 13.00 -20.13
C GLU A 98 29.85 13.27 -18.93
N LEU A 99 29.51 12.75 -17.75
CA LEU A 99 30.21 12.99 -16.48
C LEU A 99 31.11 11.84 -16.05
N GLN A 100 31.39 10.86 -16.91
CA GLN A 100 32.17 9.65 -16.58
C GLN A 100 33.60 9.95 -16.10
N ASP A 101 34.15 11.10 -16.47
CA ASP A 101 35.52 11.52 -16.11
C ASP A 101 35.58 12.34 -14.80
N SER A 102 34.45 12.76 -14.24
CA SER A 102 34.38 13.60 -13.03
C SER A 102 33.47 13.07 -11.92
N VAL A 103 32.54 12.18 -12.25
CA VAL A 103 31.60 11.57 -11.30
C VAL A 103 31.84 10.07 -11.18
N GLY A 104 32.01 9.61 -9.94
CA GLY A 104 32.06 8.19 -9.61
C GLY A 104 30.71 7.65 -9.18
N ILE A 105 30.45 6.36 -9.40
CA ILE A 105 29.27 5.64 -8.93
C ILE A 105 29.73 4.46 -8.07
N LEU A 106 29.43 4.52 -6.79
CA LEU A 106 29.68 3.48 -5.80
C LEU A 106 28.38 2.71 -5.54
N LYS A 107 28.27 1.53 -6.15
CA LYS A 107 27.16 0.60 -5.95
C LYS A 107 27.42 -0.28 -4.74
N ILE A 108 26.45 -0.32 -3.83
CA ILE A 108 26.45 -1.16 -2.64
C ILE A 108 25.43 -2.28 -2.82
N GLY A 109 25.90 -3.53 -2.80
CA GLY A 109 25.06 -4.73 -2.92
C GLY A 109 24.35 -5.11 -1.62
N THR A 110 24.92 -4.74 -0.47
CA THR A 110 24.45 -5.12 0.87
C THR A 110 24.33 -3.87 1.74
N THR A 111 23.10 -3.51 2.11
CA THR A 111 22.84 -2.24 2.81
C THR A 111 22.93 -2.35 4.33
N TYR A 112 23.04 -3.55 4.91
CA TYR A 112 23.26 -3.75 6.35
C TYR A 112 23.84 -5.13 6.70
N PRO A 113 24.93 -5.20 7.50
CA PRO A 113 25.85 -4.11 7.79
C PRO A 113 26.44 -3.51 6.49
N LEU A 114 26.97 -2.30 6.56
CA LEU A 114 27.63 -1.68 5.41
C LEU A 114 29.06 -2.23 5.26
N PRO A 115 29.56 -2.42 4.03
CA PRO A 115 30.97 -2.72 3.77
C PRO A 115 31.80 -1.44 3.98
N GLU A 116 32.11 -1.17 5.25
CA GLU A 116 32.71 0.08 5.71
C GLU A 116 34.05 0.36 5.06
N LYS A 117 34.96 -0.63 5.00
CA LYS A 117 36.29 -0.43 4.40
C LYS A 117 36.16 -0.08 2.92
N PHE A 118 35.28 -0.80 2.21
CA PHE A 118 34.98 -0.55 0.80
C PHE A 118 34.37 0.82 0.55
N ILE A 119 33.52 1.32 1.45
CA ILE A 119 32.93 2.65 1.32
C ILE A 119 33.98 3.74 1.64
N VAL A 120 34.64 3.65 2.79
CA VAL A 120 35.61 4.64 3.28
C VAL A 120 36.73 4.88 2.26
N GLN A 121 37.28 3.82 1.66
CA GLN A 121 38.36 3.96 0.67
C GLN A 121 37.97 4.79 -0.56
N HIS A 122 36.69 4.80 -0.94
CA HIS A 122 36.19 5.60 -2.07
C HIS A 122 35.78 6.99 -1.61
N LEU A 123 35.14 7.12 -0.44
CA LEU A 123 34.73 8.41 0.10
C LEU A 123 35.94 9.30 0.46
N ALA A 124 37.09 8.70 0.78
CA ALA A 124 38.35 9.42 1.00
C ALA A 124 38.87 10.18 -0.24
N LYS A 125 38.35 9.87 -1.44
CA LYS A 125 38.81 10.43 -2.72
C LYS A 125 37.87 11.50 -3.30
N THR A 126 36.85 11.92 -2.55
CA THR A 126 35.88 12.93 -2.98
C THR A 126 35.62 13.95 -1.86
N LYS A 127 35.04 15.09 -2.24
CA LYS A 127 34.52 16.09 -1.30
C LYS A 127 33.00 16.07 -1.20
N LYS A 128 32.31 15.43 -2.14
CA LYS A 128 30.85 15.41 -2.22
C LYS A 128 30.34 14.00 -2.48
N VAL A 129 29.30 13.63 -1.76
CA VAL A 129 28.57 12.37 -1.96
C VAL A 129 27.11 12.68 -2.22
N LEU A 130 26.55 12.04 -3.24
CA LEU A 130 25.12 12.03 -3.51
C LEU A 130 24.57 10.62 -3.28
N VAL A 131 23.67 10.44 -2.33
CA VAL A 131 23.02 9.15 -2.11
C VAL A 131 21.77 9.04 -2.97
N VAL A 132 21.75 8.01 -3.82
CA VAL A 132 20.62 7.67 -4.71
C VAL A 132 20.09 6.31 -4.29
N GLU A 133 19.00 6.30 -3.53
CA GLU A 133 18.35 5.07 -3.06
C GLU A 133 16.83 5.16 -3.13
N GLU A 134 16.15 4.06 -2.80
CA GLU A 134 14.68 3.89 -2.73
C GLU A 134 14.34 2.95 -1.56
N VAL A 135 13.23 3.07 -0.83
CA VAL A 135 12.17 4.09 -0.86
C VAL A 135 12.32 5.13 0.26
N ASP A 136 13.06 4.80 1.32
CA ASP A 136 13.42 5.68 2.45
C ASP A 136 14.95 5.90 2.49
N PRO A 137 15.45 6.99 3.09
CA PRO A 137 16.87 7.34 3.12
C PRO A 137 17.67 6.46 4.11
N PHE A 138 17.58 5.14 3.98
CA PHE A 138 18.21 4.17 4.87
C PHE A 138 19.72 4.10 4.64
N LEU A 139 20.18 3.95 3.40
CA LEU A 139 21.60 3.98 3.04
C LEU A 139 22.20 5.33 3.39
N GLU A 140 21.53 6.43 3.08
CA GLU A 140 21.96 7.80 3.40
C GLU A 140 22.16 7.99 4.90
N GLN A 141 21.23 7.50 5.72
CA GLN A 141 21.36 7.54 7.18
C GLN A 141 22.54 6.72 7.68
N ASN A 142 22.78 5.53 7.14
CA ASN A 142 23.91 4.69 7.55
C ASN A 142 25.25 5.27 7.07
N ILE A 143 25.31 5.91 5.89
CA ILE A 143 26.49 6.65 5.45
C ILE A 143 26.75 7.86 6.36
N ALA A 144 25.71 8.59 6.77
CA ALA A 144 25.87 9.69 7.72
C ALA A 144 26.46 9.22 9.07
N ILE A 145 26.02 8.05 9.56
CA ILE A 145 26.57 7.42 10.77
C ILE A 145 28.05 7.04 10.55
N LEU A 146 28.37 6.41 9.42
CA LEU A 146 29.74 6.04 9.07
C LEU A 146 30.66 7.27 9.01
N LEU A 147 30.24 8.35 8.35
CA LEU A 147 30.99 9.62 8.32
C LEU A 147 31.21 10.21 9.73
N ALA A 148 30.27 10.02 10.67
CA ALA A 148 30.44 10.46 12.05
C ALA A 148 31.51 9.66 12.81
N TYR A 149 31.75 8.40 12.44
CA TYR A 149 32.84 7.57 12.98
C TYR A 149 34.18 7.83 12.28
N HIS A 150 34.17 8.47 11.10
CA HIS A 150 35.33 8.78 10.28
C HIS A 150 35.49 10.30 10.06
N PRO A 151 35.80 11.08 11.12
CA PRO A 151 35.86 12.56 11.05
C PRO A 151 36.96 13.08 10.10
N GLU A 152 37.91 12.24 9.71
CA GLU A 152 38.90 12.53 8.67
C GLU A 152 38.28 12.66 7.27
N LEU A 153 37.11 12.06 7.03
CA LEU A 153 36.35 12.16 5.78
C LEU A 153 35.54 13.45 5.77
N GLN A 154 36.14 14.54 5.27
CA GLN A 154 35.48 15.84 5.13
C GLN A 154 34.61 15.89 3.88
N VAL A 155 33.52 15.11 3.88
CA VAL A 155 32.62 14.92 2.74
C VAL A 155 31.27 15.60 3.02
N GLU A 156 30.79 16.38 2.06
CA GLU A 156 29.42 16.87 2.04
C GLU A 156 28.47 15.74 1.60
N LEU A 157 27.52 15.39 2.46
CA LEU A 157 26.51 14.36 2.19
C LEU A 157 25.22 14.99 1.66
N LEU A 158 24.87 14.63 0.43
CA LEU A 158 23.68 15.02 -0.30
C LEU A 158 22.80 13.80 -0.55
N GLY A 159 21.50 14.00 -0.65
CA GLY A 159 20.59 12.90 -0.90
C GLY A 159 19.14 13.32 -0.76
N ARG A 160 18.34 12.44 -0.19
CA ARG A 160 16.92 12.65 -0.02
C ARG A 160 16.58 13.21 1.35
N ARG A 161 17.37 12.89 2.38
CA ARG A 161 17.16 13.44 3.72
C ARG A 161 17.33 14.95 3.67
N GLY A 162 16.32 15.67 4.14
CA GLY A 162 16.33 17.13 4.08
C GLY A 162 15.94 17.72 2.72
N GLY A 163 15.80 16.92 1.66
CA GLY A 163 15.43 17.40 0.32
C GLY A 163 16.49 18.32 -0.29
N ASN A 164 17.76 18.10 0.03
CA ASN A 164 18.88 18.95 -0.39
C ASN A 164 19.34 18.67 -1.84
N ALA A 165 19.16 17.45 -2.35
CA ALA A 165 19.50 17.10 -3.73
C ALA A 165 18.46 16.18 -4.41
N MET A 166 17.66 15.44 -3.65
CA MET A 166 16.63 14.52 -4.14
C MET A 166 15.28 14.78 -3.48
N PRO A 167 14.14 14.51 -4.15
CA PRO A 167 12.80 14.77 -3.60
C PRO A 167 12.51 13.86 -2.41
N ARG A 168 11.97 14.40 -1.30
CA ARG A 168 11.67 13.64 -0.07
C ARG A 168 10.60 12.55 -0.22
N LYS A 169 9.82 12.62 -1.29
CA LYS A 169 8.68 11.77 -1.60
C LYS A 169 8.68 11.49 -3.10
N ASP A 170 7.77 10.61 -3.51
CA ASP A 170 7.63 10.16 -4.89
C ASP A 170 8.81 9.28 -5.34
N GLU A 171 8.63 8.60 -6.48
CA GLU A 171 9.63 7.69 -7.02
C GLU A 171 10.74 8.44 -7.75
N LEU A 172 11.97 7.96 -7.61
CA LEU A 172 13.10 8.32 -8.44
C LEU A 172 12.95 7.69 -9.83
N ASN A 173 13.40 8.45 -10.81
CA ASN A 173 13.56 8.03 -12.19
C ASN A 173 14.86 8.66 -12.76
N PRO A 174 15.30 8.26 -13.96
CA PRO A 174 16.52 8.81 -14.55
C PRO A 174 16.52 10.33 -14.67
N ASP A 175 15.38 10.96 -14.96
CA ASP A 175 15.28 12.42 -15.09
C ASP A 175 15.50 13.15 -13.77
N VAL A 176 14.92 12.64 -12.67
CA VAL A 176 15.12 13.22 -11.32
C VAL A 176 16.60 13.18 -10.95
N VAL A 177 17.27 12.05 -11.19
CA VAL A 177 18.69 11.89 -10.87
C VAL A 177 19.56 12.76 -11.78
N ARG A 178 19.29 12.78 -13.10
CA ARG A 178 19.97 13.64 -14.07
C ARG A 178 19.85 15.12 -13.70
N ASN A 179 18.64 15.60 -13.43
CA ASN A 179 18.42 17.01 -13.11
C ASN A 179 19.14 17.42 -11.83
N SER A 180 19.19 16.54 -10.83
CA SER A 180 19.97 16.75 -9.61
C SER A 180 21.47 16.82 -9.90
N LEU A 181 22.02 15.88 -10.68
CA LEU A 181 23.43 15.89 -11.07
C LEU A 181 23.80 17.12 -11.90
N ALA A 182 22.95 17.51 -12.86
CA ALA A 182 23.13 18.72 -13.67
C ALA A 182 23.25 19.97 -12.78
N ALA A 183 22.37 20.11 -11.78
CA ALA A 183 22.41 21.21 -10.82
C ALA A 183 23.69 21.17 -9.96
N LEU A 184 24.11 20.00 -9.48
CA LEU A 184 25.28 19.85 -8.62
C LEU A 184 26.62 20.03 -9.34
N THR A 185 26.68 19.71 -10.63
CA THR A 185 27.88 19.79 -11.46
C THR A 185 27.92 21.00 -12.39
N SER A 186 26.83 21.78 -12.45
CA SER A 186 26.65 22.89 -13.40
C SER A 186 26.80 22.46 -14.87
N LYS A 187 26.50 21.19 -15.18
CA LYS A 187 26.53 20.64 -16.54
C LYS A 187 25.15 20.75 -17.17
N GLU A 188 25.07 21.31 -18.37
CA GLU A 188 23.84 21.33 -19.14
C GLU A 188 23.61 19.99 -19.84
N TYR A 189 22.36 19.54 -19.84
CA TYR A 189 21.93 18.38 -20.61
C TYR A 189 21.69 18.80 -22.06
N THR A 190 22.37 18.13 -23.01
CA THR A 190 22.31 18.45 -24.45
C THR A 190 21.47 17.45 -25.25
N GLY A 191 20.87 16.45 -24.58
CA GLY A 191 19.98 15.49 -25.20
C GLY A 191 18.59 16.10 -25.50
N PRO A 192 17.66 15.30 -26.05
CA PRO A 192 16.32 15.78 -26.34
C PRO A 192 15.66 16.25 -25.05
N ASP A 193 15.24 17.51 -25.02
CA ASP A 193 14.43 18.03 -23.93
C ASP A 193 13.23 17.10 -23.70
N ILE A 194 12.92 16.83 -22.44
CA ILE A 194 11.55 16.43 -22.10
C ILE A 194 10.69 17.53 -22.69
N ALA A 195 9.77 17.20 -23.60
CA ALA A 195 8.90 18.20 -24.21
C ALA A 195 8.25 19.04 -23.09
N VAL A 196 8.79 20.24 -22.87
CA VAL A 196 8.26 21.16 -21.88
C VAL A 196 7.04 21.75 -22.54
N ILE A 197 5.89 21.15 -22.26
CA ILE A 197 4.61 21.67 -22.72
C ILE A 197 4.44 23.02 -22.01
N PRO A 198 4.41 24.16 -22.74
CA PRO A 198 4.16 25.47 -22.13
C PRO A 198 2.89 25.39 -21.26
N SER A 199 2.86 26.07 -20.11
CA SER A 199 1.69 26.02 -19.21
C SER A 199 0.38 26.42 -19.89
N GLU A 200 0.47 27.22 -20.95
CA GLU A 200 -0.65 27.66 -21.79
C GLU A 200 -1.13 26.57 -22.77
N GLU A 201 -0.25 25.66 -23.18
CA GLU A 201 -0.54 24.49 -24.03
C GLU A 201 -0.80 23.22 -23.21
N ALA A 202 -0.55 23.28 -21.89
CA ALA A 202 -0.77 22.18 -20.98
C ALA A 202 -2.27 21.88 -20.92
N VAL A 203 -2.68 20.81 -21.61
CA VAL A 203 -4.02 20.28 -21.50
C VAL A 203 -4.22 19.86 -20.04
N VAL A 204 -5.21 20.46 -19.37
CA VAL A 204 -5.63 20.02 -18.04
C VAL A 204 -6.24 18.63 -18.20
N LEU A 205 -5.41 17.61 -18.03
CA LEU A 205 -5.87 16.23 -18.06
C LEU A 205 -6.74 16.00 -16.83
N PRO A 206 -7.92 15.36 -16.98
CA PRO A 206 -8.71 14.98 -15.83
C PRO A 206 -7.88 14.03 -14.95
N PRO A 207 -7.80 14.29 -13.63
CA PRO A 207 -7.02 13.44 -12.74
C PRO A 207 -7.56 12.01 -12.78
N ARG A 208 -6.67 11.01 -12.81
CA ARG A 208 -7.07 9.62 -12.57
C ARG A 208 -7.48 9.48 -11.12
N GLU A 209 -8.79 9.46 -10.89
CA GLU A 209 -9.34 9.35 -9.55
C GLU A 209 -9.10 7.94 -8.98
N LEU A 210 -8.68 7.87 -7.72
CA LEU A 210 -8.59 6.62 -6.98
C LEU A 210 -10.02 6.15 -6.65
N THR A 211 -10.47 5.11 -7.35
CA THR A 211 -11.85 4.60 -7.24
C THR A 211 -11.89 3.08 -7.10
N PHE A 212 -13.06 2.56 -6.73
CA PHE A 212 -13.32 1.13 -6.67
C PHE A 212 -13.71 0.55 -8.02
N CYS A 213 -13.43 -0.74 -8.24
CA CYS A 213 -13.91 -1.48 -9.42
C CYS A 213 -15.44 -1.42 -9.56
N ALA A 214 -15.96 -1.61 -10.77
CA ALA A 214 -17.40 -1.77 -10.99
C ALA A 214 -17.94 -2.94 -10.15
N GLY A 215 -19.01 -2.69 -9.39
CA GLY A 215 -19.61 -3.68 -8.49
C GLY A 215 -18.80 -4.06 -7.24
N CYS A 216 -17.72 -3.34 -6.94
CA CYS A 216 -16.95 -3.57 -5.71
C CYS A 216 -17.82 -3.45 -4.44
N PRO A 217 -17.79 -4.44 -3.52
CA PRO A 217 -18.59 -4.41 -2.29
C PRO A 217 -18.18 -3.30 -1.33
N HIS A 218 -16.90 -2.91 -1.31
CA HIS A 218 -16.45 -1.81 -0.45
C HIS A 218 -17.13 -0.49 -0.79
N ARG A 219 -17.54 -0.24 -2.04
CA ARG A 219 -18.33 0.95 -2.38
C ARG A 219 -19.64 0.99 -1.58
N ALA A 220 -20.32 -0.15 -1.49
CA ALA A 220 -21.54 -0.28 -0.72
C ALA A 220 -21.27 -0.12 0.79
N SER A 221 -20.20 -0.76 1.30
CA SER A 221 -19.75 -0.60 2.69
C SER A 221 -19.48 0.86 3.07
N PHE A 222 -18.74 1.61 2.25
CA PHE A 222 -18.46 3.03 2.54
C PHE A 222 -19.70 3.90 2.41
N PHE A 223 -20.59 3.60 1.47
CA PHE A 223 -21.84 4.33 1.30
C PHE A 223 -22.74 4.18 2.53
N LEU A 224 -23.02 2.95 2.96
CA LEU A 224 -23.86 2.71 4.13
C LEU A 224 -23.23 3.27 5.41
N LEU A 225 -21.92 3.12 5.61
CA LEU A 225 -21.23 3.68 6.79
C LEU A 225 -21.32 5.21 6.79
N LYS A 226 -21.18 5.86 5.63
CA LYS A 226 -21.34 7.31 5.50
C LYS A 226 -22.76 7.75 5.80
N GLN A 227 -23.77 7.01 5.34
CA GLN A 227 -25.18 7.30 5.64
C GLN A 227 -25.44 7.19 7.14
N THR A 228 -25.05 6.09 7.77
CA THR A 228 -25.26 5.88 9.20
C THR A 228 -24.56 6.96 10.03
N LEU A 229 -23.29 7.28 9.74
CA LEU A 229 -22.55 8.30 10.49
C LEU A 229 -23.07 9.73 10.29
N ARG A 230 -23.82 9.99 9.21
CA ARG A 230 -24.47 11.29 9.00
C ARG A 230 -25.71 11.49 9.86
N ILE A 231 -26.42 10.42 10.19
CA ILE A 231 -27.64 10.46 11.00
C ILE A 231 -27.36 10.23 12.50
N GLN A 232 -26.19 9.69 12.84
CA GLN A 232 -25.74 9.50 14.21
C GLN A 232 -25.26 10.84 14.82
N GLU A 233 -25.60 11.09 16.08
CA GLU A 233 -25.06 12.22 16.84
C GLU A 233 -23.53 12.12 17.02
N GLY A 234 -22.85 13.26 17.05
CA GLY A 234 -21.40 13.34 17.26
C GLY A 234 -20.52 13.15 16.01
N GLN A 235 -21.02 12.53 14.94
CA GLN A 235 -20.26 12.10 13.76
C GLN A 235 -19.06 11.19 14.12
N GLY A 236 -18.95 10.02 13.50
CA GLY A 236 -17.92 9.05 13.87
C GLY A 236 -16.51 9.43 13.45
N VAL A 237 -15.50 8.96 14.21
CA VAL A 237 -14.10 9.00 13.83
C VAL A 237 -13.69 7.64 13.30
N VAL A 238 -13.20 7.61 12.05
CA VAL A 238 -12.97 6.37 11.31
C VAL A 238 -11.47 6.18 11.05
N MET A 239 -10.93 5.13 11.65
CA MET A 239 -9.57 4.65 11.47
C MET A 239 -9.54 3.59 10.37
N GLY A 240 -8.63 3.69 9.42
CA GLY A 240 -8.48 2.77 8.30
C GLY A 240 -7.11 2.13 8.24
N ASP A 241 -7.04 0.98 7.58
CA ASP A 241 -5.81 0.28 7.22
C ASP A 241 -5.47 0.42 5.72
N ILE A 242 -4.31 -0.11 5.32
CA ILE A 242 -3.93 -0.25 3.90
C ILE A 242 -4.65 -1.44 3.27
N GLY A 243 -5.26 -1.22 2.10
CA GLY A 243 -5.93 -2.24 1.27
C GLY A 243 -6.81 -1.58 0.20
N CYS A 244 -7.59 -2.34 -0.58
CA CYS A 244 -8.53 -1.74 -1.57
C CYS A 244 -9.43 -0.66 -0.94
N TYR A 245 -9.78 -0.81 0.32
CA TYR A 245 -10.58 0.14 1.07
C TYR A 245 -9.85 1.45 1.45
N THR A 246 -8.55 1.63 1.16
CA THR A 246 -7.84 2.92 1.27
C THR A 246 -8.51 4.04 0.49
N MET A 247 -9.28 3.71 -0.56
CA MET A 247 -10.16 4.63 -1.29
C MET A 247 -11.25 5.25 -0.40
N GLY A 248 -11.44 4.75 0.82
CA GLY A 248 -12.15 5.39 1.93
C GLY A 248 -11.70 6.82 2.22
N GLY A 249 -10.42 7.13 2.04
CA GLY A 249 -9.88 8.49 2.17
C GLY A 249 -10.10 9.37 0.93
N GLN A 250 -10.74 8.83 -0.12
CA GLN A 250 -10.93 9.48 -1.41
C GLN A 250 -12.42 9.66 -1.70
N ARG A 251 -12.75 10.30 -2.83
CA ARG A 251 -14.15 10.56 -3.22
C ARG A 251 -14.99 9.28 -3.27
N ALA A 252 -14.45 8.20 -3.84
CA ALA A 252 -15.16 6.94 -4.03
C ALA A 252 -15.56 6.25 -2.71
N GLY A 253 -14.83 6.52 -1.63
CA GLY A 253 -15.16 6.09 -0.27
C GLY A 253 -15.69 7.23 0.60
N HIS A 254 -16.17 8.33 -0.01
CA HIS A 254 -16.82 9.46 0.64
C HIS A 254 -15.98 10.21 1.69
N TYR A 255 -14.64 10.19 1.54
CA TYR A 255 -13.69 10.81 2.47
C TYR A 255 -14.00 10.42 3.92
N LEU A 256 -14.29 9.12 4.13
CA LEU A 256 -14.73 8.61 5.41
C LEU A 256 -13.58 8.51 6.42
N TYR A 257 -12.35 8.25 5.97
CA TYR A 257 -11.21 8.07 6.87
C TYR A 257 -10.67 9.37 7.48
N ASN A 258 -10.46 9.33 8.79
CA ASN A 258 -9.72 10.34 9.55
C ASN A 258 -8.24 9.95 9.74
N PHE A 259 -7.95 8.65 9.73
CA PHE A 259 -6.61 8.10 9.93
C PHE A 259 -6.41 6.90 9.02
N LEU A 260 -5.23 6.81 8.41
CA LEU A 260 -4.76 5.63 7.68
C LEU A 260 -3.23 5.66 7.64
N CYS A 261 -2.59 4.57 8.09
CA CYS A 261 -1.13 4.52 8.20
C CYS A 261 -0.56 3.21 7.64
N CYS A 262 -0.86 2.08 8.29
CA CYS A 262 -0.32 0.77 7.94
C CYS A 262 -1.37 -0.32 8.23
N MET A 263 -1.08 -1.55 7.81
CA MET A 263 -1.88 -2.72 8.17
C MET A 263 -1.85 -2.93 9.70
N GLY A 264 -3.01 -3.02 10.35
CA GLY A 264 -3.17 -3.14 11.80
C GLY A 264 -3.10 -1.81 12.56
N GLY A 265 -2.75 -0.70 11.91
CA GLY A 265 -2.64 0.60 12.60
C GLY A 265 -3.99 1.17 13.02
N GLY A 266 -5.04 0.94 12.22
CA GLY A 266 -6.38 1.47 12.45
C GLY A 266 -7.05 0.90 13.69
N ILE A 267 -6.95 -0.40 13.93
CA ILE A 267 -7.51 -1.04 15.14
C ILE A 267 -6.81 -0.56 16.41
N SER A 268 -5.48 -0.42 16.39
CA SER A 268 -4.73 0.08 17.55
C SER A 268 -5.01 1.57 17.83
N ALA A 269 -5.14 2.40 16.78
CA ALA A 269 -5.51 3.80 16.95
C ALA A 269 -6.94 3.94 17.50
N ALA A 270 -7.89 3.16 16.97
CA ALA A 270 -9.27 3.14 17.45
C ALA A 270 -9.38 2.64 18.89
N GLU A 271 -8.59 1.63 19.27
CA GLU A 271 -8.53 1.17 20.66
C GLU A 271 -8.17 2.33 21.60
N GLY A 272 -7.13 3.10 21.28
CA GLY A 272 -6.70 4.24 22.09
C GLY A 272 -7.79 5.30 22.21
N LEU A 273 -8.49 5.60 21.12
CA LEU A 273 -9.61 6.56 21.11
C LEU A 273 -10.82 6.06 21.91
N GLY A 274 -11.18 4.78 21.80
CA GLY A 274 -12.32 4.20 22.53
C GLY A 274 -12.13 4.19 24.06
N GLN A 275 -10.89 4.33 24.55
CA GLN A 275 -10.58 4.50 25.97
C GLN A 275 -10.80 5.95 26.46
N LEU A 276 -11.01 6.91 25.56
CA LEU A 276 -11.17 8.33 25.92
C LEU A 276 -12.60 8.69 26.34
N THR A 277 -13.55 7.76 26.25
CA THR A 277 -14.92 7.93 26.77
C THR A 277 -14.92 8.34 28.24
N ARG A 278 -14.01 7.80 29.05
CA ARG A 278 -13.80 8.19 30.46
C ARG A 278 -13.34 9.64 30.68
N PHE A 279 -12.93 10.32 29.60
CA PHE A 279 -12.53 11.72 29.58
C PHE A 279 -13.54 12.61 28.83
N GLY A 280 -14.73 12.10 28.51
CA GLY A 280 -15.78 12.84 27.83
C GLY A 280 -15.70 12.83 26.30
N PHE A 281 -14.93 11.90 25.71
CA PHE A 281 -14.95 11.70 24.26
C PHE A 281 -16.16 10.84 23.86
N GLU A 282 -17.20 11.46 23.30
CA GLU A 282 -18.49 10.81 23.02
C GLU A 282 -18.70 10.47 21.53
N GLN A 283 -17.75 10.80 20.65
CA GLN A 283 -17.87 10.47 19.23
C GLN A 283 -17.72 8.95 19.01
N PRO A 284 -18.54 8.32 18.16
CA PRO A 284 -18.38 6.91 17.81
C PRO A 284 -17.02 6.64 17.16
N VAL A 285 -16.30 5.61 17.62
CA VAL A 285 -14.99 5.23 17.06
C VAL A 285 -15.12 3.97 16.22
N LEU A 286 -14.64 4.02 14.97
CA LEU A 286 -14.65 2.90 14.04
C LEU A 286 -13.23 2.56 13.59
N ALA A 287 -12.94 1.27 13.43
CA ALA A 287 -11.76 0.77 12.73
C ALA A 287 -12.18 -0.09 11.54
N LEU A 288 -11.57 0.11 10.37
CA LEU A 288 -11.85 -0.67 9.16
C LEU A 288 -10.59 -1.41 8.70
N ALA A 289 -10.72 -2.72 8.49
CA ALA A 289 -9.68 -3.56 7.92
C ALA A 289 -10.28 -4.57 6.93
N GLY A 290 -9.50 -5.03 5.95
CA GLY A 290 -9.86 -6.16 5.10
C GLY A 290 -9.61 -7.49 5.78
N ASP A 291 -10.15 -8.56 5.21
CA ASP A 291 -9.90 -9.95 5.60
C ASP A 291 -8.42 -10.34 5.67
N SER A 292 -7.62 -10.03 4.66
CA SER A 292 -6.19 -10.34 4.66
C SER A 292 -5.45 -9.60 5.79
N THR A 293 -5.81 -8.33 6.00
CA THR A 293 -5.26 -7.48 7.05
C THR A 293 -5.66 -7.96 8.44
N PHE A 294 -6.90 -8.46 8.57
CA PHE A 294 -7.39 -9.08 9.80
C PHE A 294 -6.44 -10.18 10.28
N PHE A 295 -6.14 -11.15 9.42
CA PHE A 295 -5.22 -12.25 9.75
C PHE A 295 -3.76 -11.81 9.91
N HIS A 296 -3.32 -10.83 9.13
CA HIS A 296 -1.92 -10.41 9.11
C HIS A 296 -1.53 -9.61 10.37
N SER A 297 -2.34 -8.64 10.78
CA SER A 297 -1.92 -7.64 11.77
C SER A 297 -3.01 -7.15 12.71
N CYS A 298 -4.29 -7.44 12.48
CA CYS A 298 -5.34 -6.97 13.40
C CYS A 298 -5.55 -7.88 14.62
N LEU A 299 -5.19 -9.18 14.55
CA LEU A 299 -5.44 -10.12 15.66
C LEU A 299 -4.86 -9.65 17.01
N PRO A 300 -3.59 -9.20 17.11
CA PRO A 300 -3.07 -8.67 18.37
C PRO A 300 -3.85 -7.43 18.85
N GLY A 301 -4.19 -6.52 17.93
CA GLY A 301 -4.97 -5.32 18.25
C GLY A 301 -6.39 -5.65 18.73
N LEU A 302 -7.04 -6.66 18.14
CA LEU A 302 -8.37 -7.10 18.54
C LEU A 302 -8.36 -7.72 19.94
N VAL A 303 -7.38 -8.58 20.23
CA VAL A 303 -7.19 -9.15 21.57
C VAL A 303 -6.98 -8.04 22.60
N ASN A 304 -6.16 -7.04 22.29
CA ASN A 304 -5.90 -5.92 23.19
C ASN A 304 -7.15 -5.06 23.42
N ALA A 305 -7.86 -4.69 22.35
CA ALA A 305 -9.11 -3.94 22.42
C ALA A 305 -10.20 -4.69 23.22
N LYS A 306 -10.26 -6.02 23.09
CA LYS A 306 -11.15 -6.87 23.88
C LYS A 306 -10.78 -6.87 25.35
N TYR A 307 -9.50 -7.05 25.67
CA TYR A 307 -8.99 -7.05 27.04
C TYR A 307 -9.30 -5.73 27.76
N HIS A 308 -9.15 -4.60 27.08
CA HIS A 308 -9.45 -3.28 27.62
C HIS A 308 -10.93 -2.85 27.47
N ASN A 309 -11.78 -3.70 26.88
CA ASN A 309 -13.18 -3.38 26.54
C ASN A 309 -13.33 -1.99 25.88
N SER A 310 -12.49 -1.69 24.89
CA SER A 310 -12.48 -0.37 24.25
C SER A 310 -13.79 -0.09 23.53
N ASP A 311 -14.35 1.12 23.71
CA ASP A 311 -15.63 1.50 23.12
C ASP A 311 -15.47 1.86 21.64
N MET A 312 -15.58 0.84 20.78
CA MET A 312 -15.36 0.98 19.36
C MET A 312 -16.12 -0.09 18.55
N LEU A 313 -16.34 0.21 17.27
CA LEU A 313 -16.82 -0.75 16.29
C LEU A 313 -15.68 -1.13 15.34
N PHE A 314 -15.24 -2.39 15.37
CA PHE A 314 -14.29 -2.91 14.41
C PHE A 314 -15.04 -3.56 13.22
N VAL A 315 -14.86 -2.99 12.04
CA VAL A 315 -15.50 -3.44 10.80
C VAL A 315 -14.49 -4.18 9.94
N VAL A 316 -14.73 -5.48 9.72
CA VAL A 316 -13.96 -6.31 8.80
C VAL A 316 -14.66 -6.35 7.44
N LEU A 317 -13.97 -5.91 6.40
CA LEU A 317 -14.43 -5.92 5.02
C LEU A 317 -13.95 -7.22 4.35
N ASP A 318 -14.74 -8.29 4.50
CA ASP A 318 -14.42 -9.63 4.00
C ASP A 318 -14.81 -9.77 2.53
N ASN A 319 -13.81 -9.74 1.65
CA ASN A 319 -13.99 -9.88 0.20
C ASN A 319 -13.35 -11.14 -0.40
N ALA A 320 -12.90 -12.06 0.46
CA ALA A 320 -12.18 -13.27 0.11
C ALA A 320 -10.94 -13.03 -0.78
N ALA A 321 -10.27 -11.88 -0.64
CA ALA A 321 -9.21 -11.46 -1.54
C ALA A 321 -8.19 -10.49 -0.95
N THR A 322 -6.90 -10.83 -1.03
CA THR A 322 -5.81 -9.83 -0.94
C THR A 322 -5.69 -9.04 -2.26
N ALA A 323 -6.73 -8.29 -2.61
CA ALA A 323 -6.97 -7.83 -3.98
C ALA A 323 -5.97 -6.75 -4.47
N MET A 324 -5.72 -5.70 -3.67
CA MET A 324 -4.89 -4.55 -4.09
C MET A 324 -3.47 -4.96 -4.52
N THR A 325 -2.91 -5.98 -3.88
CA THR A 325 -1.54 -6.45 -4.11
C THR A 325 -1.46 -7.55 -5.16
N GLY A 326 -2.59 -7.99 -5.73
CA GLY A 326 -2.61 -8.99 -6.80
C GLY A 326 -3.03 -10.40 -6.37
N PHE A 327 -3.99 -10.51 -5.44
CA PHE A 327 -4.65 -11.77 -5.07
C PHE A 327 -3.73 -12.83 -4.45
N GLN A 328 -2.82 -12.40 -3.59
CA GLN A 328 -2.03 -13.31 -2.76
C GLN A 328 -2.97 -14.19 -1.91
N PRO A 329 -2.65 -15.48 -1.75
CA PRO A 329 -3.40 -16.31 -0.82
C PRO A 329 -3.24 -15.86 0.63
N HIS A 330 -4.32 -15.91 1.41
CA HIS A 330 -4.34 -15.60 2.85
C HIS A 330 -5.16 -16.65 3.61
N PRO A 331 -5.11 -16.69 4.96
CA PRO A 331 -5.75 -17.75 5.73
C PRO A 331 -7.27 -17.86 5.60
N GLY A 332 -7.94 -16.81 5.10
CA GLY A 332 -9.39 -16.80 4.89
C GLY A 332 -9.85 -17.56 3.63
N ILE A 333 -8.92 -18.08 2.82
CA ILE A 333 -9.22 -18.83 1.59
C ILE A 333 -8.60 -20.23 1.61
N GLY A 334 -9.08 -21.09 0.70
CA GLY A 334 -8.72 -22.51 0.68
C GLY A 334 -7.40 -22.86 -0.03
N LEU A 335 -6.45 -21.91 -0.11
CA LEU A 335 -5.24 -22.05 -0.90
C LEU A 335 -4.03 -21.45 -0.15
N THR A 336 -2.92 -22.19 -0.10
CA THR A 336 -1.65 -21.69 0.45
C THR A 336 -0.83 -20.94 -0.61
N ALA A 337 0.15 -20.14 -0.17
CA ALA A 337 1.09 -19.46 -1.07
C ALA A 337 1.85 -20.41 -2.03
N MET A 338 1.98 -21.70 -1.68
CA MET A 338 2.62 -22.72 -2.51
C MET A 338 1.62 -23.49 -3.40
N GLY A 339 0.37 -23.02 -3.51
CA GLY A 339 -0.65 -23.65 -4.35
C GLY A 339 -1.27 -24.93 -3.80
N ARG A 340 -0.99 -25.28 -2.53
CA ARG A 340 -1.65 -26.43 -1.87
C ARG A 340 -3.02 -26.02 -1.33
N ALA A 341 -4.00 -26.91 -1.47
CA ALA A 341 -5.29 -26.77 -0.81
C ALA A 341 -5.11 -26.67 0.72
N ALA A 342 -5.94 -25.84 1.35
CA ALA A 342 -6.00 -25.66 2.79
C ALA A 342 -7.45 -25.45 3.23
N GLU A 343 -7.74 -25.69 4.51
CA GLU A 343 -9.03 -25.35 5.09
C GLU A 343 -9.07 -23.85 5.43
N PRO A 344 -10.02 -23.07 4.89
CA PRO A 344 -10.16 -21.66 5.22
C PRO A 344 -10.46 -21.43 6.70
N ILE A 345 -9.82 -20.43 7.31
CA ILE A 345 -10.11 -20.00 8.67
C ILE A 345 -11.25 -18.96 8.63
N SER A 346 -12.34 -19.22 9.35
CA SER A 346 -13.45 -18.26 9.46
C SER A 346 -13.09 -17.10 10.41
N ILE A 347 -13.19 -15.87 9.89
CA ILE A 347 -13.02 -14.64 10.69
C ILE A 347 -14.02 -14.61 11.84
N GLU A 348 -15.29 -14.93 11.59
CA GLU A 348 -16.35 -14.98 12.60
C GLU A 348 -15.98 -15.90 13.76
N LYS A 349 -15.59 -17.15 13.47
CA LYS A 349 -15.20 -18.12 14.51
C LYS A 349 -13.97 -17.67 15.30
N VAL A 350 -13.02 -16.99 14.66
CA VAL A 350 -11.84 -16.43 15.35
C VAL A 350 -12.26 -15.32 16.30
N VAL A 351 -13.14 -14.41 15.85
CA VAL A 351 -13.67 -13.31 16.66
C VAL A 351 -14.47 -13.84 17.86
N GLU A 352 -15.32 -14.85 17.65
CA GLU A 352 -16.06 -15.54 18.71
C GLU A 352 -15.12 -16.21 19.72
N ALA A 353 -14.06 -16.90 19.25
CA ALA A 353 -13.08 -17.55 20.10
C ALA A 353 -12.27 -16.57 20.97
N ILE A 354 -12.05 -15.33 20.49
CA ILE A 354 -11.47 -14.23 21.29
C ILE A 354 -12.49 -13.71 22.34
N GLY A 355 -13.78 -14.02 22.18
CA GLY A 355 -14.85 -13.59 23.08
C GLY A 355 -15.44 -12.22 22.73
N CYS A 356 -15.30 -11.78 21.48
CA CYS A 356 -15.88 -10.53 20.98
C CYS A 356 -17.32 -10.73 20.49
N PRO A 357 -18.25 -9.79 20.75
CA PRO A 357 -19.52 -9.75 20.04
C PRO A 357 -19.29 -9.56 18.54
N VAL A 358 -19.90 -10.40 17.71
CA VAL A 358 -19.75 -10.35 16.26
C VAL A 358 -21.09 -10.40 15.55
N THR A 359 -21.23 -9.57 14.52
CA THR A 359 -22.36 -9.58 13.60
C THR A 359 -21.84 -9.73 12.17
N VAL A 360 -22.46 -10.57 11.36
CA VAL A 360 -22.17 -10.70 9.93
C VAL A 360 -23.33 -10.07 9.14
N ALA A 361 -23.01 -9.23 8.16
CA ALA A 361 -24.00 -8.58 7.31
C ALA A 361 -23.53 -8.49 5.85
N ASP A 362 -24.50 -8.41 4.93
CA ASP A 362 -24.25 -8.24 3.50
C ASP A 362 -24.24 -6.75 3.14
N PRO A 363 -23.10 -6.15 2.77
CA PRO A 363 -23.05 -4.75 2.37
C PRO A 363 -23.89 -4.40 1.12
N PHE A 364 -24.38 -5.38 0.34
CA PHE A 364 -25.32 -5.14 -0.76
C PHE A 364 -26.77 -4.94 -0.30
N ASP A 365 -27.14 -5.42 0.89
CA ASP A 365 -28.38 -5.01 1.58
C ASP A 365 -28.14 -3.67 2.29
N ILE A 366 -28.30 -2.59 1.54
CA ILE A 366 -27.99 -1.23 2.00
C ILE A 366 -28.82 -0.85 3.22
N ASP A 367 -30.14 -1.04 3.17
CA ASP A 367 -31.04 -0.56 4.22
C ASP A 367 -30.92 -1.41 5.48
N GLY A 368 -30.94 -2.75 5.34
CA GLY A 368 -30.78 -3.66 6.48
C GLY A 368 -29.43 -3.50 7.16
N THR A 369 -28.35 -3.38 6.38
CA THR A 369 -27.01 -3.19 6.96
C THR A 369 -26.82 -1.80 7.55
N THR A 370 -27.45 -0.75 6.98
CA THR A 370 -27.44 0.59 7.58
C THR A 370 -28.06 0.57 8.97
N GLN A 371 -29.18 -0.15 9.13
CA GLN A 371 -29.84 -0.32 10.42
C GLN A 371 -28.96 -1.11 11.41
N ILE A 372 -28.32 -2.19 10.97
CA ILE A 372 -27.37 -2.96 11.81
C ILE A 372 -26.24 -2.07 12.31
N VAL A 373 -25.61 -1.27 11.44
CA VAL A 373 -24.53 -0.35 11.85
C VAL A 373 -25.07 0.66 12.86
N TYR A 374 -26.25 1.23 12.62
CA TYR A 374 -26.86 2.21 13.51
C TYR A 374 -27.07 1.64 14.92
N ASP A 375 -27.58 0.42 15.02
CA ASP A 375 -27.84 -0.25 16.29
C ASP A 375 -26.53 -0.65 17.00
N LEU A 376 -25.51 -1.08 16.25
CA LEU A 376 -24.19 -1.39 16.82
C LEU A 376 -23.48 -0.15 17.37
N LEU A 377 -23.62 1.01 16.73
CA LEU A 377 -23.01 2.26 17.20
C LEU A 377 -23.65 2.80 18.49
N LYS A 378 -24.86 2.35 18.85
CA LYS A 378 -25.51 2.70 20.13
C LYS A 378 -25.09 1.81 21.29
N GLN A 379 -24.51 0.66 21.00
CA GLN A 379 -24.08 -0.29 22.02
C GLN A 379 -22.71 0.14 22.57
N PRO A 380 -22.49 0.15 23.89
CA PRO A 380 -21.18 0.46 24.46
C PRO A 380 -20.20 -0.71 24.32
N GLY A 381 -18.91 -0.43 24.42
CA GLY A 381 -17.82 -1.42 24.46
C GLY A 381 -17.34 -1.86 23.08
N LEU A 382 -16.64 -2.98 23.00
CA LEU A 382 -16.11 -3.50 21.73
C LEU A 382 -17.19 -4.28 20.97
N LYS A 383 -17.44 -3.89 19.73
CA LYS A 383 -18.29 -4.62 18.77
C LYS A 383 -17.48 -4.97 17.52
N VAL A 384 -17.77 -6.11 16.89
CA VAL A 384 -17.20 -6.49 15.59
C VAL A 384 -18.31 -6.68 14.57
N LEU A 385 -18.16 -6.07 13.40
CA LEU A 385 -19.04 -6.25 12.25
C LEU A 385 -18.24 -6.81 11.07
N ILE A 386 -18.68 -7.90 10.49
CA ILE A 386 -18.10 -8.48 9.28
C ILE A 386 -19.04 -8.16 8.12
N LEU A 387 -18.60 -7.29 7.21
CA LEU A 387 -19.29 -7.02 5.96
C LEU A 387 -18.75 -7.97 4.89
N LYS A 388 -19.55 -8.97 4.52
CA LYS A 388 -19.09 -10.12 3.74
C LYS A 388 -19.68 -10.13 2.34
N GLN A 389 -18.85 -9.86 1.34
CA GLN A 389 -19.18 -9.98 -0.09
C GLN A 389 -17.91 -10.17 -0.91
N GLU A 390 -17.90 -11.14 -1.84
CA GLU A 390 -16.73 -11.44 -2.66
C GLU A 390 -16.26 -10.27 -3.51
N CYS A 391 -14.95 -10.18 -3.73
CA CYS A 391 -14.36 -9.20 -4.62
C CYS A 391 -14.93 -9.37 -6.04
N ALA A 392 -15.50 -8.30 -6.60
CA ALA A 392 -16.12 -8.30 -7.94
C ALA A 392 -15.19 -8.76 -9.07
N THR A 393 -13.87 -8.69 -8.88
CA THR A 393 -12.86 -9.14 -9.86
C THR A 393 -12.50 -10.62 -9.74
N LEU A 394 -12.84 -11.28 -8.62
CA LEU A 394 -12.75 -12.73 -8.46
C LEU A 394 -13.93 -13.45 -9.12
N VAL A 395 -15.11 -12.84 -9.05
CA VAL A 395 -16.34 -13.46 -9.55
C VAL A 395 -16.35 -13.46 -11.08
N ARG A 396 -15.85 -14.53 -11.70
CA ARG A 396 -16.09 -14.82 -13.12
C ARG A 396 -17.48 -15.43 -13.27
N LYS A 397 -18.53 -14.61 -13.27
CA LYS A 397 -19.87 -15.09 -13.63
C LYS A 397 -19.88 -15.47 -15.11
N SER A 398 -20.19 -16.73 -15.42
CA SER A 398 -20.43 -17.19 -16.81
C SER A 398 -21.65 -16.50 -17.43
N GLU A 399 -22.64 -16.16 -16.61
CA GLU A 399 -23.77 -15.30 -16.95
C GLU A 399 -23.93 -14.22 -15.87
N LYS A 400 -23.75 -12.96 -16.27
CA LYS A 400 -24.01 -11.81 -15.40
C LYS A 400 -25.42 -11.28 -15.71
N PRO A 401 -26.28 -11.03 -14.70
CA PRO A 401 -27.58 -10.45 -14.97
C PRO A 401 -27.40 -9.06 -15.60
N ARG A 402 -28.13 -8.78 -16.67
CA ARG A 402 -28.04 -7.49 -17.34
C ARG A 402 -28.62 -6.40 -16.44
N VAL A 403 -27.88 -5.31 -16.29
CA VAL A 403 -28.37 -4.07 -15.64
C VAL A 403 -28.41 -2.99 -16.71
N TRP A 404 -29.51 -2.25 -16.80
CA TRP A 404 -29.66 -1.16 -17.77
C TRP A 404 -30.37 0.04 -17.16
N VAL A 405 -30.30 1.18 -17.84
CA VAL A 405 -31.11 2.37 -17.50
C VAL A 405 -32.28 2.44 -18.47
N ASP A 406 -33.49 2.35 -17.94
CA ASP A 406 -34.71 2.73 -18.63
C ASP A 406 -34.68 4.24 -18.91
N GLN A 407 -34.57 4.59 -20.18
CA GLN A 407 -34.41 5.97 -20.61
C GLN A 407 -35.71 6.77 -20.44
N ASP A 408 -36.88 6.14 -20.39
CA ASP A 408 -38.14 6.85 -20.20
C ASP A 408 -38.33 7.27 -18.74
N LEU A 409 -37.81 6.46 -17.81
CA LEU A 409 -37.81 6.77 -16.37
C LEU A 409 -36.65 7.71 -15.96
N CYS A 410 -35.51 7.66 -16.67
CA CYS A 410 -34.38 8.53 -16.37
C CYS A 410 -34.64 9.97 -16.83
N ARG A 411 -34.90 10.86 -15.86
CA ARG A 411 -35.14 12.29 -16.12
C ARG A 411 -33.88 13.15 -16.28
N GLY A 412 -32.70 12.53 -16.38
CA GLY A 412 -31.45 13.27 -16.53
C GLY A 412 -31.19 14.28 -15.39
N ASP A 413 -30.78 15.49 -15.75
CA ASP A 413 -30.58 16.59 -14.79
C ASP A 413 -31.88 17.06 -14.12
N GLU A 414 -33.04 16.87 -14.74
CA GLU A 414 -34.35 17.22 -14.16
C GLU A 414 -34.79 16.25 -13.06
N CYS A 415 -34.11 15.11 -12.91
CA CYS A 415 -34.41 14.14 -11.86
C CYS A 415 -34.20 14.72 -10.44
N GLY A 416 -33.43 15.80 -10.29
CA GLY A 416 -33.07 16.36 -8.98
C GLY A 416 -32.10 15.48 -8.18
N CYS A 417 -31.77 14.27 -8.65
CA CYS A 417 -30.83 13.36 -8.01
C CYS A 417 -29.36 13.79 -8.16
N GLY A 418 -29.09 14.88 -8.90
CA GLY A 418 -27.73 15.38 -9.12
C GLY A 418 -26.80 14.36 -9.78
N ARG A 419 -27.36 13.51 -10.65
CA ARG A 419 -26.67 12.38 -11.29
C ARG A 419 -26.11 11.37 -10.27
N PHE A 420 -26.89 11.06 -9.23
CA PHE A 420 -26.46 10.23 -8.10
C PHE A 420 -25.69 8.97 -8.53
N CYS A 421 -26.22 8.21 -9.49
CA CYS A 421 -25.67 6.93 -9.95
C CYS A 421 -24.24 7.02 -10.53
N SER A 422 -23.93 8.07 -11.29
CA SER A 422 -22.62 8.28 -11.93
C SER A 422 -21.72 9.26 -11.16
N ARG A 423 -22.30 10.14 -10.33
CA ARG A 423 -21.55 11.19 -9.62
C ARG A 423 -21.28 10.88 -8.16
N ILE A 424 -22.28 10.41 -7.42
CA ILE A 424 -22.21 10.20 -5.96
C ILE A 424 -21.89 8.74 -5.65
N TRP A 425 -22.70 7.80 -6.15
CA TRP A 425 -22.39 6.37 -6.11
C TRP A 425 -21.10 6.07 -6.89
N GLY A 426 -20.91 6.70 -8.05
CA GLY A 426 -19.63 6.71 -8.77
C GLY A 426 -19.11 5.32 -9.12
N CYS A 427 -20.00 4.40 -9.51
CA CYS A 427 -19.59 3.11 -10.05
C CYS A 427 -19.08 3.31 -11.49
N PRO A 428 -17.91 2.78 -11.88
CA PRO A 428 -17.43 2.83 -13.26
C PRO A 428 -18.42 2.23 -14.28
N GLY A 429 -19.28 1.30 -13.85
CA GLY A 429 -20.35 0.76 -14.69
C GLY A 429 -21.54 1.70 -14.89
N ASN A 430 -21.66 2.80 -14.12
CA ASN A 430 -22.70 3.82 -14.27
C ASN A 430 -22.09 5.06 -14.92
N ILE A 431 -22.22 5.16 -16.24
CA ILE A 431 -21.70 6.28 -17.03
C ILE A 431 -22.78 7.32 -17.31
N TRP A 432 -22.34 8.48 -17.80
CA TRP A 432 -23.24 9.55 -18.26
C TRP A 432 -23.20 9.64 -19.78
N ASP A 433 -24.35 9.52 -20.41
CA ASP A 433 -24.51 9.76 -21.84
C ASP A 433 -24.76 11.26 -22.06
N TYR A 434 -23.75 11.96 -22.58
CA TYR A 434 -23.80 13.40 -22.79
C TYR A 434 -24.69 13.81 -23.97
N GLU A 435 -24.93 12.91 -24.92
CA GLU A 435 -25.82 13.18 -26.05
C GLU A 435 -27.29 13.04 -25.61
N ALA A 436 -27.60 11.96 -24.88
CA ALA A 436 -28.94 11.72 -24.36
C ALA A 436 -29.27 12.57 -23.12
N GLY A 437 -28.26 13.13 -22.45
CA GLY A 437 -28.41 13.86 -21.20
C GLY A 437 -28.91 12.99 -20.03
N LYS A 438 -28.63 11.68 -20.07
CA LYS A 438 -29.17 10.67 -19.16
C LYS A 438 -28.10 9.68 -18.70
N ALA A 439 -28.40 8.93 -17.64
CA ALA A 439 -27.52 7.87 -17.17
C ALA A 439 -27.57 6.67 -18.13
N LYS A 440 -26.47 5.93 -18.21
CA LYS A 440 -26.34 4.71 -18.99
C LYS A 440 -25.46 3.70 -18.26
N ILE A 441 -25.72 2.41 -18.43
CA ILE A 441 -24.85 1.36 -17.92
C ILE A 441 -23.81 1.03 -18.98
N ASP A 442 -22.54 0.99 -18.59
CA ASP A 442 -21.49 0.41 -19.41
C ASP A 442 -21.53 -1.12 -19.26
N GLU A 443 -22.12 -1.80 -20.24
CA GLU A 443 -22.30 -3.25 -20.26
C GLU A 443 -20.96 -4.01 -20.31
N VAL A 444 -19.86 -3.38 -20.75
CA VAL A 444 -18.53 -4.00 -20.80
C VAL A 444 -17.97 -4.13 -19.39
N VAL A 445 -18.02 -3.05 -18.60
CA VAL A 445 -17.41 -2.99 -17.27
C VAL A 445 -18.36 -3.45 -16.17
N CYS A 446 -19.67 -3.35 -16.37
CA CYS A 446 -20.67 -3.76 -15.38
C CYS A 446 -20.60 -5.26 -15.08
N VAL A 447 -20.59 -5.62 -13.79
CA VAL A 447 -20.57 -7.01 -13.31
C VAL A 447 -21.96 -7.53 -12.89
N GLY A 448 -23.00 -6.71 -13.01
CA GLY A 448 -24.37 -7.11 -12.67
C GLY A 448 -24.59 -7.38 -11.17
N CYS A 449 -24.05 -6.53 -10.28
CA CYS A 449 -24.23 -6.68 -8.83
C CYS A 449 -25.60 -6.18 -8.32
N GLY A 450 -26.35 -5.40 -9.11
CA GLY A 450 -27.70 -4.94 -8.76
C GLY A 450 -27.80 -3.82 -7.72
N VAL A 451 -26.74 -3.50 -6.97
CA VAL A 451 -26.80 -2.50 -5.88
C VAL A 451 -27.32 -1.13 -6.31
N CYS A 452 -27.02 -0.68 -7.52
CA CYS A 452 -27.50 0.61 -8.02
C CYS A 452 -29.01 0.64 -8.35
N VAL A 453 -29.67 -0.52 -8.44
CA VAL A 453 -31.12 -0.64 -8.70
C VAL A 453 -31.91 -0.04 -7.53
N SER A 454 -31.61 -0.47 -6.29
CA SER A 454 -32.27 0.03 -5.08
C SER A 454 -31.93 1.49 -4.77
N LEU A 455 -30.83 2.01 -5.32
CA LEU A 455 -30.37 3.37 -5.06
C LEU A 455 -30.88 4.42 -6.07
N CYS A 456 -31.56 4.01 -7.14
CA CYS A 456 -32.08 4.95 -8.13
C CYS A 456 -33.41 5.56 -7.66
N PRO A 457 -33.49 6.86 -7.31
CA PRO A 457 -34.72 7.44 -6.79
C PRO A 457 -35.85 7.50 -7.82
N ALA A 458 -35.52 7.48 -9.11
CA ALA A 458 -36.51 7.42 -10.20
C ALA A 458 -36.90 5.98 -10.57
N GLY A 459 -36.30 4.96 -9.95
CA GLY A 459 -36.48 3.56 -10.33
C GLY A 459 -36.06 3.23 -11.76
N ALA A 460 -35.21 4.08 -12.37
CA ALA A 460 -34.82 3.99 -13.78
C ALA A 460 -33.74 2.93 -14.04
N ILE A 461 -32.96 2.54 -13.03
CA ILE A 461 -32.00 1.45 -13.17
C ILE A 461 -32.73 0.14 -12.94
N LYS A 462 -32.68 -0.76 -13.94
CA LYS A 462 -33.37 -2.06 -13.94
C LYS A 462 -32.37 -3.19 -14.06
N MET A 463 -32.77 -4.38 -13.63
CA MET A 463 -31.95 -5.59 -13.68
C MET A 463 -32.78 -6.78 -14.17
N GLU A 464 -32.16 -7.62 -14.98
CA GLU A 464 -32.79 -8.80 -15.55
C GLU A 464 -33.07 -9.84 -14.45
N GLY A 465 -34.30 -10.34 -14.39
CA GLY A 465 -34.74 -11.29 -13.36
C GLY A 465 -34.98 -10.69 -11.97
N GLY A 466 -34.80 -9.38 -11.78
CA GLY A 466 -35.17 -8.69 -10.54
C GLY A 466 -36.64 -8.28 -10.56
N GLN A 467 -37.43 -8.75 -9.59
CA GLN A 467 -38.74 -8.18 -9.32
C GLN A 467 -38.55 -6.71 -8.96
N ALA A 468 -39.16 -5.82 -9.74
CA ALA A 468 -39.48 -4.49 -9.24
C ALA A 468 -40.58 -4.72 -8.20
N ASP A 469 -40.23 -4.62 -6.92
CA ASP A 469 -41.25 -4.51 -5.87
C ASP A 469 -42.10 -3.28 -6.20
N GLU A 470 -43.39 -3.52 -6.48
CA GLU A 470 -44.45 -2.50 -6.63
C GLU A 470 -44.79 -1.83 -5.31
#